data_AF-A0A954UZW9-F1
#
_entry.id   AF-A0A954UZW9-F1
#
_cell.length_a   1.000
_cell.length_b   1.000
_cell.length_c   1.000
_cell.angle_alpha   90.00
_cell.angle_beta   90.00
_cell.angle_gamma   90.00
#
_symmetry.space_group_name_H-M   'P 1'
#
loop_
_entity.id
_entity.type
_entity.pdbx_description
1 polymer ?
#
loop_
_entity_poly.entity_id
_entity_poly.type
_entity_poly.pdbx_seq_one_letter_code
_entity_poly.pdbx_strand_id
1 'polypeptide(L)'
;MASPESRLGLFQAVAWDKAFDWVATRTGGISLADRQREAVQMALTQKVAILTGGPGTGKTSTVKAILELLGSKGKAALLAAPTGRAAKRLAESTGREARTIHRLLEVSPSEGFKFQRNQDNPLECDLLILDECSMIDLMLMNNVLKAVHPASHLLLVGDADQLPSVGAGNVLHDLIGSDVIPVTRLDVIFRQAADSSIITNAHRINEGKSPVYPQSKEDFYFFGKEEPEEAADLVVDIVARRIPHKFGIPSEDIQVLSPMHRGSAGARTLNEKLQARLNPLQYNQPEYRSGSRLFRVRDRVLQLRNNYDKDVFNGDISTINHIDLEESEVVVEFEGRPITYEFSDLDELTLAYAMSVHKSQGSEYPVVVLPMLTQHYM
;
A
#
# COMPACT_ATOMS: atom_id res chain seq x y z
N MET A 1 -19.99 26.25 -8.37
CA MET A 1 -19.96 27.05 -9.62
C MET A 1 -18.93 26.42 -10.54
N ALA A 2 -19.34 25.99 -11.74
CA ALA A 2 -18.40 25.45 -12.72
C ALA A 2 -17.45 26.57 -13.17
N SER A 3 -16.17 26.44 -12.85
CA SER A 3 -15.14 27.33 -13.39
C SER A 3 -15.16 27.22 -14.92
N PRO A 4 -15.20 28.35 -15.66
CA PRO A 4 -15.24 28.38 -17.13
C PRO A 4 -14.09 27.65 -17.83
N GLU A 5 -13.03 27.26 -17.12
CA GLU A 5 -11.84 26.61 -17.67
C GLU A 5 -11.63 25.18 -17.12
N SER A 6 -12.71 24.41 -16.98
CA SER A 6 -12.60 23.00 -16.60
C SER A 6 -12.00 22.17 -17.75
N ARG A 7 -10.81 21.58 -17.56
CA ARG A 7 -10.18 20.66 -18.53
C ARG A 7 -11.08 19.46 -18.89
N LEU A 8 -11.97 19.05 -17.98
CA LEU A 8 -12.96 17.99 -18.18
C LEU A 8 -14.39 18.50 -18.39
N GLY A 9 -14.58 19.78 -18.73
CA GLY A 9 -15.92 20.37 -18.92
C GLY A 9 -16.81 19.60 -19.92
N LEU A 10 -16.20 18.93 -20.90
CA LEU A 10 -16.89 18.07 -21.86
C LEU A 10 -17.69 16.91 -21.24
N PHE A 11 -17.32 16.46 -20.03
CA PHE A 11 -18.01 15.37 -19.34
C PHE A 11 -19.36 15.78 -18.74
N GLN A 12 -19.66 17.08 -18.67
CA GLN A 12 -20.96 17.59 -18.22
C GLN A 12 -22.12 17.23 -19.18
N ALA A 13 -21.82 17.01 -20.47
CA ALA A 13 -22.81 16.72 -21.51
C ALA A 13 -22.78 15.26 -21.99
N VAL A 14 -22.12 14.37 -21.25
CA VAL A 14 -22.00 12.95 -21.62
C VAL A 14 -23.32 12.22 -21.35
N ALA A 15 -23.77 11.42 -22.33
CA ALA A 15 -24.86 10.47 -22.14
C ALA A 15 -24.34 9.27 -21.34
N TRP A 16 -24.50 9.33 -20.01
CA TRP A 16 -23.85 8.41 -19.08
C TRP A 16 -24.22 6.93 -19.27
N ASP A 17 -25.46 6.61 -19.59
CA ASP A 17 -25.86 5.22 -19.82
C ASP A 17 -25.06 4.58 -20.96
N LYS A 18 -24.95 5.29 -22.09
CA LYS A 18 -24.13 4.86 -23.23
C LYS A 18 -22.64 4.79 -22.89
N ALA A 19 -22.16 5.70 -22.06
CA ALA A 19 -20.78 5.70 -21.61
C ALA A 19 -20.47 4.48 -20.74
N PHE A 20 -21.38 4.09 -19.83
CA PHE A 20 -21.21 2.90 -19.00
C PHE A 20 -21.33 1.60 -19.80
N ASP A 21 -22.24 1.54 -20.76
CA ASP A 21 -22.33 0.40 -21.69
C ASP A 21 -21.01 0.26 -22.47
N TRP A 22 -20.46 1.37 -22.97
CA TRP A 22 -19.17 1.37 -23.65
C TRP A 22 -18.02 0.91 -22.73
N VAL A 23 -17.96 1.41 -21.48
CA VAL A 23 -16.94 0.97 -20.51
C VAL A 23 -17.04 -0.52 -20.25
N ALA A 24 -18.24 -1.05 -20.06
CA ALA A 24 -18.45 -2.48 -19.82
C ALA A 24 -17.87 -3.34 -20.95
N THR A 25 -17.94 -2.89 -22.21
CA THR A 25 -17.29 -3.60 -23.33
C THR A 25 -15.76 -3.57 -23.27
N ARG A 26 -15.16 -2.54 -22.66
CA ARG A 26 -13.70 -2.39 -22.50
C ARG A 26 -13.15 -3.08 -21.25
N THR A 27 -13.97 -3.27 -20.22
CA THR A 27 -13.59 -3.88 -18.94
C THR A 27 -13.96 -5.36 -18.85
N GLY A 28 -14.02 -6.07 -19.98
CA GLY A 28 -14.28 -7.51 -20.02
C GLY A 28 -15.72 -7.90 -19.66
N GLY A 29 -16.69 -7.01 -19.90
CA GLY A 29 -18.11 -7.25 -19.63
C GLY A 29 -18.54 -7.00 -18.18
N ILE A 30 -17.64 -6.48 -17.33
CA ILE A 30 -17.95 -6.18 -15.93
C ILE A 30 -18.79 -4.90 -15.86
N SER A 31 -20.04 -5.04 -15.41
CA SER A 31 -20.91 -3.89 -15.15
C SER A 31 -20.60 -3.26 -13.79
N LEU A 32 -20.49 -1.94 -13.75
CA LEU A 32 -20.31 -1.17 -12.53
C LEU A 32 -21.61 -1.13 -11.72
N ALA A 33 -21.51 -1.28 -10.41
CA ALA A 33 -22.60 -1.04 -9.48
C ALA A 33 -22.97 0.46 -9.42
N ASP A 34 -24.17 0.78 -8.94
CA ASP A 34 -24.70 2.16 -8.94
C ASP A 34 -23.76 3.15 -8.26
N ARG A 35 -23.24 2.83 -7.07
CA ARG A 35 -22.25 3.67 -6.37
C ARG A 35 -20.94 3.84 -7.15
N GLN A 36 -20.50 2.83 -7.90
CA GLN A 36 -19.32 2.97 -8.76
C GLN A 36 -19.62 3.87 -9.95
N ARG A 37 -20.82 3.81 -10.53
CA ARG A 37 -21.27 4.71 -11.60
C ARG A 37 -21.32 6.16 -11.11
N GLU A 38 -21.90 6.39 -9.94
CA GLU A 38 -21.90 7.70 -9.26
C GLU A 38 -20.48 8.22 -9.05
N ALA A 39 -19.56 7.37 -8.59
CA ALA A 39 -18.16 7.73 -8.40
C ALA A 39 -17.47 8.16 -9.71
N VAL A 40 -17.69 7.41 -10.80
CA VAL A 40 -17.16 7.75 -12.12
C VAL A 40 -17.70 9.10 -12.60
N GLN A 41 -19.01 9.32 -12.47
CA GLN A 41 -19.65 10.58 -12.84
C GLN A 41 -19.09 11.75 -12.04
N MET A 42 -19.02 11.59 -10.72
CA MET A 42 -18.53 12.60 -9.80
C MET A 42 -17.08 12.97 -10.12
N ALA A 43 -16.19 11.98 -10.30
CA ALA A 43 -14.78 12.21 -10.61
C ALA A 43 -14.54 12.97 -11.92
N LEU A 44 -15.41 12.81 -12.92
CA LEU A 44 -15.26 13.43 -14.24
C LEU A 44 -16.03 14.77 -14.36
N THR A 45 -16.97 15.04 -13.46
CA THR A 45 -17.81 16.26 -13.51
C THR A 45 -17.46 17.28 -12.42
N GLN A 46 -16.95 16.84 -11.27
CA GLN A 46 -16.58 17.68 -10.14
C GLN A 46 -15.07 17.95 -10.13
N LYS A 47 -14.69 19.20 -9.87
CA LYS A 47 -13.29 19.64 -9.90
C LYS A 47 -12.44 18.95 -8.84
N VAL A 48 -13.02 18.68 -7.69
CA VAL A 48 -12.41 17.90 -6.61
C VAL A 48 -13.46 16.91 -6.14
N ALA A 49 -13.08 15.64 -6.03
CA ALA A 49 -13.95 14.57 -5.57
C ALA A 49 -13.19 13.57 -4.70
N ILE A 50 -13.92 12.86 -3.84
CA ILE A 50 -13.38 11.79 -3.00
C ILE A 50 -14.09 10.48 -3.31
N LEU A 51 -13.32 9.44 -3.58
CA LEU A 51 -13.78 8.06 -3.67
C LEU A 51 -13.26 7.30 -2.46
N THR A 52 -14.17 6.81 -1.62
CA THR A 52 -13.81 6.00 -0.47
C THR A 52 -14.60 4.69 -0.41
N GLY A 53 -14.06 3.72 0.30
CA GLY A 53 -14.67 2.40 0.48
C GLY A 53 -13.66 1.43 1.07
N GLY A 54 -14.16 0.40 1.74
CA GLY A 54 -13.32 -0.64 2.35
C GLY A 54 -12.63 -1.56 1.33
N PRO A 55 -11.91 -2.58 1.80
CA PRO A 55 -11.37 -3.66 0.96
C PRO A 55 -12.48 -4.37 0.17
N GLY A 56 -12.21 -4.78 -1.07
CA GLY A 56 -13.17 -5.57 -1.86
C GLY A 56 -14.40 -4.81 -2.40
N THR A 57 -14.49 -3.49 -2.19
CA THR A 57 -15.60 -2.64 -2.68
C THR A 57 -15.45 -2.17 -4.13
N GLY A 58 -14.33 -2.51 -4.78
CA GLY A 58 -14.12 -2.24 -6.21
C GLY A 58 -13.59 -0.85 -6.56
N LYS A 59 -12.91 -0.14 -5.63
CA LYS A 59 -12.26 1.16 -5.87
C LYS A 59 -11.40 1.16 -7.14
N THR A 60 -10.51 0.17 -7.28
CA THR A 60 -9.61 0.04 -8.43
C THR A 60 -10.36 -0.16 -9.75
N SER A 61 -11.46 -0.93 -9.75
CA SER A 61 -12.32 -1.10 -10.93
C SER A 61 -13.00 0.21 -11.33
N THR A 62 -13.42 1.02 -10.35
CA THR A 62 -13.95 2.37 -10.58
C THR A 62 -12.89 3.29 -11.20
N VAL A 63 -11.65 3.27 -10.69
CA VAL A 63 -10.53 4.05 -11.25
C VAL A 63 -10.24 3.65 -12.69
N LYS A 64 -10.23 2.35 -13.02
CA LYS A 64 -10.09 1.86 -14.41
C LYS A 64 -11.17 2.44 -15.34
N ALA A 65 -12.42 2.41 -14.90
CA ALA A 65 -13.53 2.94 -15.69
C ALA A 65 -13.37 4.45 -15.96
N ILE A 66 -12.91 5.22 -14.96
CA ILE A 66 -12.58 6.64 -15.12
C ILE A 66 -11.50 6.82 -16.17
N LEU A 67 -10.41 6.04 -16.09
CA LEU A 67 -9.28 6.12 -17.02
C LEU A 67 -9.67 5.77 -18.46
N GLU A 68 -10.52 4.76 -18.67
CA GLU A 68 -11.02 4.38 -19.98
C GLU A 68 -11.87 5.49 -20.62
N LEU A 69 -12.80 6.07 -19.85
CA LEU A 69 -13.62 7.18 -20.33
C LEU A 69 -12.79 8.42 -20.63
N LEU A 70 -11.83 8.73 -19.76
CA LEU A 70 -10.91 9.85 -19.94
C LEU A 70 -10.09 9.68 -21.24
N GLY A 71 -9.52 8.50 -21.45
CA GLY A 71 -8.77 8.16 -22.66
C GLY A 71 -9.62 8.23 -23.93
N SER A 72 -10.89 7.82 -23.88
CA SER A 72 -11.83 7.90 -25.01
C SER A 72 -12.07 9.32 -25.53
N LYS A 73 -11.77 10.34 -24.70
CA LYS A 73 -11.92 11.76 -25.00
C LYS A 73 -10.57 12.46 -25.23
N GLY A 74 -9.47 11.69 -25.34
CA GLY A 74 -8.13 12.24 -25.54
C GLY A 74 -7.60 13.04 -24.35
N LYS A 75 -8.08 12.74 -23.14
CA LYS A 75 -7.70 13.42 -21.90
C LYS A 75 -6.67 12.60 -21.13
N ALA A 76 -5.74 13.29 -20.46
CA ALA A 76 -4.62 12.68 -19.75
C ALA A 76 -4.86 12.69 -18.23
N ALA A 77 -4.58 11.55 -17.59
CA ALA A 77 -4.52 11.44 -16.13
C ALA A 77 -3.09 11.21 -15.66
N LEU A 78 -2.76 11.79 -14.50
CA LEU A 78 -1.61 11.39 -13.71
C LEU A 78 -2.09 10.55 -12.53
N LEU A 79 -1.40 9.44 -12.28
CA LEU A 79 -1.67 8.51 -11.18
C LEU A 79 -0.54 8.61 -10.18
N ALA A 80 -0.87 8.85 -8.91
CA ALA A 80 0.12 8.83 -7.86
C ALA A 80 -0.37 8.22 -6.55
N ALA A 81 0.59 7.75 -5.77
CA ALA A 81 0.37 7.19 -4.44
C ALA A 81 1.51 7.63 -3.48
N PRO A 82 1.31 7.59 -2.16
CA PRO A 82 2.31 8.05 -1.20
C PRO A 82 3.56 7.17 -1.14
N THR A 83 3.45 5.86 -1.42
CA THR A 83 4.56 4.91 -1.34
C THR A 83 4.88 4.28 -2.69
N GLY A 84 6.12 3.80 -2.87
CA GLY A 84 6.56 3.10 -4.08
C GLY A 84 5.71 1.86 -4.38
N ARG A 85 5.41 1.08 -3.35
CA ARG A 85 4.55 -0.12 -3.45
C ARG A 85 3.13 0.19 -3.88
N ALA A 86 2.50 1.20 -3.26
CA ALA A 86 1.15 1.61 -3.64
C ALA A 86 1.12 2.11 -5.08
N ALA A 87 2.13 2.89 -5.50
CA ALA A 87 2.24 3.35 -6.88
C ALA A 87 2.42 2.17 -7.86
N LYS A 88 3.27 1.20 -7.55
CA LYS A 88 3.48 0.00 -8.38
C LYS A 88 2.18 -0.80 -8.54
N ARG A 89 1.43 -1.00 -7.47
CA ARG A 89 0.12 -1.69 -7.51
C ARG A 89 -0.93 -0.94 -8.27
N LEU A 90 -0.98 0.37 -8.08
CA LEU A 90 -1.86 1.23 -8.86
C LEU A 90 -1.53 1.08 -10.36
N ALA A 91 -0.25 1.01 -10.71
CA ALA A 91 0.18 0.80 -12.09
C ALA A 91 -0.19 -0.59 -12.64
N GLU A 92 0.15 -1.66 -11.92
CA GLU A 92 -0.18 -3.04 -12.30
C GLU A 92 -1.68 -3.26 -12.44
N SER A 93 -2.45 -2.74 -11.47
CA SER A 93 -3.87 -2.91 -11.47
C SER A 93 -4.49 -2.12 -12.62
N THR A 94 -4.17 -0.84 -12.81
CA THR A 94 -4.79 0.02 -13.84
C THR A 94 -4.22 -0.19 -15.24
N GLY A 95 -3.06 -0.82 -15.39
CA GLY A 95 -2.33 -0.94 -16.65
C GLY A 95 -1.76 0.39 -17.16
N ARG A 96 -1.61 1.39 -16.28
CA ARG A 96 -1.07 2.72 -16.62
C ARG A 96 0.09 3.07 -15.71
N GLU A 97 0.99 3.93 -16.17
CA GLU A 97 2.10 4.40 -15.33
C GLU A 97 1.56 5.14 -14.11
N ALA A 98 2.05 4.78 -12.92
CA ALA A 98 1.80 5.49 -11.68
C ALA A 98 3.11 5.73 -10.93
N ARG A 99 3.20 6.86 -10.24
CA ARG A 99 4.43 7.31 -9.57
C ARG A 99 4.18 7.59 -8.09
N THR A 100 5.23 7.59 -7.29
CA THR A 100 5.12 8.16 -5.94
C THR A 100 4.82 9.66 -6.03
N ILE A 101 4.08 10.24 -5.08
CA ILE A 101 3.83 11.69 -5.03
C ILE A 101 5.14 12.49 -5.07
N HIS A 102 6.18 12.04 -4.37
CA HIS A 102 7.50 12.71 -4.38
C HIS A 102 8.14 12.77 -5.77
N ARG A 103 8.13 11.65 -6.51
CA ARG A 103 8.57 11.61 -7.91
C ARG A 103 7.69 12.46 -8.82
N LEU A 104 6.37 12.45 -8.61
CA LEU A 104 5.44 13.25 -9.40
C LEU A 104 5.69 14.76 -9.23
N LEU A 105 6.05 15.17 -8.01
CA LEU A 105 6.36 16.57 -7.69
C LEU A 105 7.83 16.95 -7.95
N GLU A 106 8.60 16.05 -8.56
CA GLU A 106 10.01 16.26 -8.93
C GLU A 106 10.89 16.72 -7.76
N VAL A 107 10.72 16.07 -6.59
CA VAL A 107 11.49 16.42 -5.39
C VAL A 107 12.97 16.09 -5.58
N SER A 108 13.83 17.09 -5.42
CA SER A 108 15.29 16.91 -5.45
C SER A 108 15.85 16.73 -4.03
N PRO A 109 16.56 15.61 -3.74
CA PRO A 109 17.25 15.42 -2.47
C PRO A 109 18.39 16.42 -2.24
N SER A 110 19.06 16.86 -3.31
CA SER A 110 20.24 17.74 -3.25
C SER A 110 19.90 19.21 -2.96
N GLU A 111 18.64 19.62 -3.16
CA GLU A 111 18.16 20.99 -2.92
C GLU A 111 17.24 21.10 -1.69
N GLY A 112 17.46 20.28 -0.67
CA GLY A 112 16.74 20.39 0.60
C GLY A 112 15.25 20.05 0.53
N PHE A 113 14.87 19.04 -0.25
CA PHE A 113 13.47 18.61 -0.45
C PHE A 113 12.56 19.69 -1.04
N LYS A 114 13.09 20.52 -1.95
CA LYS A 114 12.27 21.48 -2.67
C LYS A 114 11.38 20.76 -3.71
N PHE A 115 10.09 21.06 -3.69
CA PHE A 115 9.12 20.60 -4.68
C PHE A 115 9.19 21.48 -5.93
N GLN A 116 9.59 20.90 -7.07
CA GLN A 116 9.75 21.66 -8.32
C GLN A 116 8.40 21.89 -9.02
N ARG A 117 7.43 20.97 -8.84
CA ARG A 117 6.04 21.20 -9.24
C ARG A 117 5.29 21.94 -8.15
N ASN A 118 4.67 23.05 -8.51
CA ASN A 118 4.02 23.99 -7.59
C ASN A 118 3.04 24.89 -8.35
N GLN A 119 2.59 25.99 -7.74
CA GLN A 119 1.60 26.88 -8.34
C GLN A 119 2.10 27.59 -9.61
N ASP A 120 3.40 27.90 -9.67
CA ASP A 120 4.05 28.57 -10.80
C ASP A 120 4.45 27.57 -11.90
N ASN A 121 4.67 26.30 -11.53
CA ASN A 121 4.98 25.20 -12.43
C ASN A 121 4.07 23.98 -12.13
N PRO A 122 2.79 24.04 -12.53
CA PRO A 122 1.81 23.02 -12.15
C PRO A 122 1.99 21.71 -12.92
N LEU A 123 1.30 20.67 -12.47
CA LEU A 123 1.26 19.36 -13.11
C LEU A 123 0.48 19.42 -14.43
N GLU A 124 1.07 18.82 -15.47
CA GLU A 124 0.47 18.75 -16.81
C GLU A 124 -0.48 17.55 -16.93
N CYS A 125 -1.71 17.71 -16.44
CA CYS A 125 -2.76 16.69 -16.58
C CYS A 125 -4.15 17.30 -16.66
N ASP A 126 -5.12 16.57 -17.21
CA ASP A 126 -6.52 16.95 -17.09
C ASP A 126 -7.14 16.47 -15.76
N LEU A 127 -6.68 15.32 -15.26
CA LEU A 127 -7.08 14.71 -13.97
C LEU A 127 -5.86 14.21 -13.20
N LEU A 128 -5.74 14.57 -11.92
CA LEU A 128 -4.83 13.94 -10.97
C LEU A 128 -5.62 12.95 -10.12
N ILE A 129 -5.19 11.69 -10.07
CA ILE A 129 -5.73 10.67 -9.17
C ILE A 129 -4.66 10.34 -8.13
N LEU A 130 -4.99 10.58 -6.86
CA LEU A 130 -4.18 10.16 -5.73
C LEU A 130 -4.82 8.93 -5.09
N ASP A 131 -4.10 7.82 -5.00
CA ASP A 131 -4.53 6.61 -4.32
C ASP A 131 -3.84 6.46 -2.94
N GLU A 132 -4.43 5.65 -2.05
CA GLU A 132 -4.02 5.50 -0.65
C GLU A 132 -3.92 6.84 0.09
N CYS A 133 -4.89 7.75 -0.13
CA CYS A 133 -4.92 9.09 0.45
C CYS A 133 -4.96 9.12 1.99
N SER A 134 -5.35 8.03 2.64
CA SER A 134 -5.31 7.84 4.09
C SER A 134 -3.88 7.99 4.66
N MET A 135 -2.86 7.70 3.85
CA MET A 135 -1.46 7.81 4.24
C MET A 135 -0.84 9.19 3.98
N ILE A 136 -1.56 10.12 3.33
CA ILE A 136 -1.03 11.43 2.95
C ILE A 136 -1.19 12.41 4.13
N ASP A 137 -0.07 12.93 4.62
CA ASP A 137 -0.07 13.94 5.68
C ASP A 137 -0.40 15.36 5.17
N LEU A 138 -0.60 16.29 6.11
CA LEU A 138 -0.99 17.67 5.83
C LEU A 138 0.04 18.42 4.96
N MET A 139 1.33 18.21 5.21
CA MET A 139 2.40 18.89 4.49
C MET A 139 2.46 18.42 3.04
N LEU A 140 2.39 17.11 2.81
CA LEU A 140 2.41 16.52 1.49
C LEU A 140 1.16 16.90 0.70
N MET A 141 -0.03 16.82 1.31
CA MET A 141 -1.27 17.26 0.66
C MET A 141 -1.19 18.73 0.24
N ASN A 142 -0.72 19.63 1.10
CA ASN A 142 -0.57 21.04 0.77
C ASN A 142 0.32 21.25 -0.46
N ASN A 143 1.44 20.54 -0.55
CA ASN A 143 2.33 20.63 -1.71
C ASN A 143 1.69 20.06 -2.99
N VAL A 144 0.93 18.96 -2.89
CA VAL A 144 0.17 18.44 -4.04
C VAL A 144 -0.85 19.45 -4.51
N LEU A 145 -1.66 20.02 -3.62
CA LEU A 145 -2.69 20.99 -3.97
C LEU A 145 -2.12 22.24 -4.66
N LYS A 146 -0.94 22.72 -4.22
CA LYS A 146 -0.23 23.81 -4.89
C LYS A 146 0.18 23.45 -6.32
N ALA A 147 0.49 22.19 -6.59
CA ALA A 147 0.91 21.72 -7.90
C ALA A 147 -0.25 21.38 -8.85
N VAL A 148 -1.50 21.33 -8.36
CA VAL A 148 -2.67 21.08 -9.21
C VAL A 148 -3.07 22.36 -9.94
N HIS A 149 -3.04 22.32 -11.29
CA HIS A 149 -3.50 23.46 -12.09
C HIS A 149 -4.99 23.76 -11.83
N PRO A 150 -5.43 25.02 -11.68
CA PRO A 150 -6.83 25.37 -11.40
C PRO A 150 -7.86 24.86 -12.41
N ALA A 151 -7.42 24.57 -13.64
CA ALA A 151 -8.19 23.96 -14.73
C ALA A 151 -8.32 22.43 -14.65
N SER A 152 -7.38 21.74 -13.98
CA SER A 152 -7.37 20.28 -13.80
C SER A 152 -8.39 19.81 -12.75
N HIS A 153 -8.68 18.51 -12.75
CA HIS A 153 -9.51 17.85 -11.76
C HIS A 153 -8.63 17.06 -10.78
N LEU A 154 -9.13 16.85 -9.56
CA LEU A 154 -8.46 16.08 -8.51
C LEU A 154 -9.41 15.02 -7.96
N LEU A 155 -9.01 13.75 -8.03
CA LEU A 155 -9.68 12.64 -7.38
C LEU A 155 -8.81 12.09 -6.26
N LEU A 156 -9.32 12.14 -5.03
CA LEU A 156 -8.71 11.50 -3.87
C LEU A 156 -9.34 10.12 -3.67
N VAL A 157 -8.54 9.08 -3.66
CA VAL A 157 -8.97 7.69 -3.46
C VAL A 157 -8.32 7.16 -2.19
N GLY A 158 -9.10 6.56 -1.30
CA GLY A 158 -8.57 5.97 -0.08
C GLY A 158 -9.64 5.37 0.81
N ASP A 159 -9.21 4.59 1.79
CA ASP A 159 -10.10 4.00 2.79
C ASP A 159 -10.16 4.90 4.03
N ALA A 160 -11.36 5.36 4.38
CA ALA A 160 -11.59 6.22 5.53
C ALA A 160 -11.40 5.51 6.88
N ASP A 161 -11.44 4.17 6.87
CA ASP A 161 -11.30 3.33 8.06
C ASP A 161 -9.85 2.81 8.24
N GLN A 162 -8.94 3.15 7.33
CA GLN A 162 -7.52 2.79 7.43
C GLN A 162 -6.80 3.67 8.46
N LEU A 163 -5.66 3.19 8.95
CA LEU A 163 -4.79 3.97 9.84
C LEU A 163 -4.45 5.33 9.21
N PRO A 164 -4.42 6.42 10.02
CA PRO A 164 -4.06 7.75 9.53
C PRO A 164 -2.60 7.82 9.11
N SER A 165 -2.23 8.92 8.45
CA SER A 165 -0.84 9.18 8.10
C SER A 165 0.06 9.21 9.34
N VAL A 166 1.31 8.78 9.18
CA VAL A 166 2.35 8.88 10.23
C VAL A 166 2.71 10.35 10.51
N GLY A 167 2.70 11.18 9.47
CA GLY A 167 2.87 12.63 9.59
C GLY A 167 1.65 13.31 10.20
N ALA A 168 1.79 14.60 10.50
CA ALA A 168 0.73 15.37 11.14
C ALA A 168 -0.51 15.56 10.23
N GLY A 169 -1.69 15.47 10.84
CA GLY A 169 -2.99 15.70 10.20
C GLY A 169 -3.72 14.41 9.83
N ASN A 170 -5.05 14.48 9.70
CA ASN A 170 -5.88 13.38 9.20
C ASN A 170 -6.66 13.84 7.97
N VAL A 171 -5.91 14.19 6.92
CA VAL A 171 -6.41 14.96 5.78
C VAL A 171 -7.62 14.32 5.12
N LEU A 172 -7.55 13.03 4.77
CA LEU A 172 -8.67 12.37 4.08
C LEU A 172 -9.94 12.37 4.95
N HIS A 173 -9.81 12.06 6.24
CA HIS A 173 -10.92 12.02 7.17
C HIS A 173 -11.54 13.42 7.36
N ASP A 174 -10.70 14.44 7.55
CA ASP A 174 -11.14 15.82 7.76
C ASP A 174 -11.82 16.39 6.51
N LEU A 175 -11.31 16.08 5.31
CA LEU A 175 -11.93 16.48 4.05
C LEU A 175 -13.29 15.80 3.85
N ILE A 176 -13.39 14.52 4.19
CA ILE A 176 -14.66 13.77 4.18
C ILE A 176 -15.66 14.38 5.18
N GLY A 177 -15.22 14.71 6.40
CA GLY A 177 -16.06 15.28 7.45
C GLY A 177 -16.42 16.75 7.24
N SER A 178 -15.79 17.43 6.27
CA SER A 178 -16.07 18.84 5.97
C SER A 178 -17.41 19.07 5.26
N ASP A 179 -17.97 18.03 4.62
CA ASP A 179 -19.15 18.10 3.75
C ASP A 179 -19.06 19.11 2.59
N VAL A 180 -17.86 19.67 2.31
CA VAL A 180 -17.64 20.63 1.21
C VAL A 180 -17.31 19.91 -0.10
N ILE A 181 -16.52 18.84 -0.02
CA ILE A 181 -16.07 18.08 -1.20
C ILE A 181 -17.04 16.93 -1.42
N PRO A 182 -17.54 16.71 -2.64
CA PRO A 182 -18.43 15.60 -2.92
C PRO A 182 -17.70 14.27 -2.71
N VAL A 183 -18.32 13.37 -1.93
CA VAL A 183 -17.78 12.06 -1.57
C VAL A 183 -18.68 10.96 -2.10
N THR A 184 -18.11 9.99 -2.80
CA THR A 184 -18.78 8.72 -3.08
C THR A 184 -18.22 7.63 -2.19
N ARG A 185 -19.08 6.96 -1.42
CA ARG A 185 -18.73 5.83 -0.57
C ARG A 185 -19.18 4.53 -1.23
N LEU A 186 -18.24 3.62 -1.49
CA LEU A 186 -18.53 2.28 -1.95
C LEU A 186 -18.76 1.37 -0.73
N ASP A 187 -19.98 0.86 -0.61
CA ASP A 187 -20.48 0.06 0.51
C ASP A 187 -20.79 -1.39 0.13
N VAL A 188 -20.90 -1.70 -1.17
CA VAL A 188 -21.17 -3.05 -1.66
C VAL A 188 -19.89 -3.87 -1.79
N ILE A 189 -19.83 -5.00 -1.07
CA ILE A 189 -18.78 -6.01 -1.20
C ILE A 189 -19.19 -6.99 -2.31
N PHE A 190 -18.31 -7.21 -3.28
CA PHE A 190 -18.60 -8.15 -4.36
C PHE A 190 -18.53 -9.61 -3.91
N ARG A 191 -19.29 -10.49 -4.55
CA ARG A 191 -19.52 -11.89 -4.10
C ARG A 191 -18.25 -12.69 -3.82
N GLN A 192 -17.21 -12.53 -4.64
CA GLN A 192 -15.91 -13.19 -4.44
C GLN A 192 -15.22 -12.76 -3.12
N ALA A 193 -15.46 -11.52 -2.71
CA ALA A 193 -14.96 -10.94 -1.46
C ALA A 193 -15.90 -11.20 -0.26
N ALA A 194 -17.22 -11.30 -0.49
CA ALA A 194 -18.21 -11.54 0.56
C ALA A 194 -18.05 -12.93 1.20
N ASP A 195 -17.54 -13.92 0.46
CA ASP A 195 -17.24 -15.24 1.00
C ASP A 195 -15.95 -15.29 1.82
N SER A 196 -15.14 -14.22 1.87
CA SER A 196 -13.95 -14.17 2.72
C SER A 196 -14.28 -13.79 4.17
N SER A 197 -13.77 -14.59 5.12
CA SER A 197 -13.85 -14.28 6.54
C SER A 197 -12.95 -13.08 6.91
N ILE A 198 -11.84 -12.87 6.19
CA ILE A 198 -10.96 -11.72 6.38
C ILE A 198 -11.74 -10.42 6.16
N ILE A 199 -12.42 -10.31 5.01
CA ILE A 199 -13.19 -9.12 4.64
C ILE A 199 -14.39 -8.93 5.57
N THR A 200 -15.13 -10.02 5.84
CA THR A 200 -16.23 -10.00 6.81
C THR A 200 -15.78 -9.49 8.18
N ASN A 201 -14.64 -9.96 8.69
CA ASN A 201 -14.11 -9.55 9.98
C ASN A 201 -13.58 -8.11 9.98
N ALA A 202 -13.02 -7.62 8.87
CA ALA A 202 -12.62 -6.21 8.75
C ALA A 202 -13.82 -5.27 8.96
N HIS A 203 -14.95 -5.53 8.30
CA HIS A 203 -16.17 -4.74 8.51
C HIS A 203 -16.71 -4.84 9.94
N ARG A 204 -16.68 -6.03 10.55
CA ARG A 204 -17.09 -6.21 11.95
C ARG A 204 -16.25 -5.35 12.89
N ILE A 205 -14.93 -5.31 12.69
CA ILE A 205 -14.03 -4.48 13.49
C ILE A 205 -14.38 -3.00 13.34
N ASN A 206 -14.63 -2.51 12.12
CA ASN A 206 -15.03 -1.11 11.89
C ASN A 206 -16.37 -0.77 12.56
N GLU A 207 -17.29 -1.73 12.66
CA GLU A 207 -18.57 -1.61 13.37
C GLU A 207 -18.47 -1.79 14.89
N GLY A 208 -17.25 -1.97 15.44
CA GLY A 208 -17.03 -2.21 16.87
C GLY A 208 -17.49 -3.61 17.34
N LYS A 209 -17.66 -4.56 16.43
CA LYS A 209 -18.06 -5.95 16.71
C LYS A 209 -16.84 -6.86 16.72
N SER A 210 -16.83 -7.85 17.61
CA SER A 210 -15.76 -8.85 17.65
C SER A 210 -15.70 -9.69 16.37
N PRO A 211 -14.50 -10.08 15.88
CA PRO A 211 -14.35 -11.01 14.78
C PRO A 211 -15.02 -12.36 15.05
N VAL A 212 -15.41 -13.05 13.98
CA VAL A 212 -15.92 -14.42 14.02
C VAL A 212 -14.92 -15.38 13.40
N TYR A 213 -14.94 -16.63 13.89
CA TYR A 213 -13.99 -17.67 13.49
C TYR A 213 -14.78 -18.91 13.03
N PRO A 214 -15.46 -18.84 11.87
CA PRO A 214 -16.31 -19.94 11.41
C PRO A 214 -15.45 -21.18 11.08
N GLN A 215 -15.79 -22.33 11.67
CA GLN A 215 -15.06 -23.58 11.41
C GLN A 215 -15.17 -24.08 9.96
N SER A 216 -16.18 -23.60 9.21
CA SER A 216 -16.43 -23.99 7.83
C SER A 216 -15.59 -23.22 6.80
N LYS A 217 -14.86 -22.17 7.21
CA LYS A 217 -14.03 -21.36 6.30
C LYS A 217 -12.56 -21.46 6.70
N GLU A 218 -11.70 -21.57 5.70
CA GLU A 218 -10.27 -21.86 5.90
C GLU A 218 -9.36 -20.64 5.72
N ASP A 219 -9.89 -19.42 5.77
CA ASP A 219 -9.14 -18.18 5.47
C ASP A 219 -8.90 -17.25 6.68
N PHE A 220 -9.42 -17.55 7.87
CA PHE A 220 -9.19 -16.74 9.08
C PHE A 220 -9.14 -17.58 10.36
N TYR A 221 -7.99 -17.58 11.04
CA TYR A 221 -7.72 -18.40 12.22
C TYR A 221 -7.38 -17.56 13.45
N PHE A 222 -7.73 -18.06 14.62
CA PHE A 222 -7.34 -17.49 15.90
C PHE A 222 -6.70 -18.55 16.78
N PHE A 223 -5.56 -18.20 17.37
CA PHE A 223 -4.84 -19.03 18.32
C PHE A 223 -4.65 -18.23 19.60
N GLY A 224 -5.29 -18.66 20.69
CA GLY A 224 -5.18 -18.01 22.00
C GLY A 224 -3.89 -18.42 22.71
N LYS A 225 -3.12 -17.44 23.15
CA LYS A 225 -1.97 -17.58 24.05
C LYS A 225 -1.97 -16.44 25.06
N GLU A 226 -1.75 -16.76 26.33
CA GLU A 226 -1.71 -15.79 27.42
C GLU A 226 -0.32 -15.15 27.54
N GLU A 227 0.73 -15.97 27.47
CA GLU A 227 2.11 -15.51 27.60
C GLU A 227 2.71 -15.00 26.28
N PRO A 228 3.28 -13.78 26.26
CA PRO A 228 3.89 -13.19 25.07
C PRO A 228 4.99 -14.03 24.40
N GLU A 229 5.84 -14.68 25.20
CA GLU A 229 6.92 -15.54 24.71
C GLU A 229 6.36 -16.78 24.01
N GLU A 230 5.33 -17.41 24.58
CA GLU A 230 4.65 -18.54 23.96
C GLU A 230 3.95 -18.14 22.66
N ALA A 231 3.36 -16.94 22.62
CA ALA A 231 2.77 -16.39 21.41
C ALA A 231 3.83 -16.19 20.31
N ALA A 232 5.01 -15.67 20.65
CA ALA A 232 6.11 -15.51 19.70
C ALA A 232 6.62 -16.84 19.15
N ASP A 233 6.77 -17.86 20.00
CA ASP A 233 7.16 -19.21 19.57
C ASP A 233 6.09 -19.86 18.70
N LEU A 234 4.81 -19.64 19.02
CA LEU A 234 3.70 -20.10 18.21
C LEU A 234 3.66 -19.42 16.83
N VAL A 235 3.98 -18.13 16.73
CA VAL A 235 4.10 -17.43 15.44
C VAL A 235 5.18 -18.09 14.59
N VAL A 236 6.35 -18.36 15.16
CA VAL A 236 7.46 -19.03 14.45
C VAL A 236 7.05 -20.43 13.98
N ASP A 237 6.36 -21.19 14.83
CA ASP A 237 5.78 -22.49 14.48
C ASP A 237 4.80 -22.37 13.30
N ILE A 238 3.83 -21.46 13.40
CA ILE A 238 2.79 -21.25 12.39
C ILE A 238 3.40 -20.96 11.03
N VAL A 239 4.37 -20.04 10.98
CA VAL A 239 5.04 -19.62 9.75
C VAL A 239 5.93 -20.72 9.18
N ALA A 240 6.76 -21.36 10.02
CA ALA A 240 7.77 -22.30 9.54
C ALA A 240 7.23 -23.71 9.27
N ARG A 241 6.09 -24.10 9.85
CA ARG A 241 5.59 -25.47 9.79
C ARG A 241 4.09 -25.56 9.50
N ARG A 242 3.21 -24.93 10.28
CA ARG A 242 1.76 -25.22 10.18
C ARG A 242 1.14 -24.74 8.88
N ILE A 243 1.41 -23.50 8.47
CA ILE A 243 0.88 -22.95 7.21
C ILE A 243 1.46 -23.71 6.00
N PRO A 244 2.79 -23.89 5.87
CA PRO A 244 3.35 -24.66 4.77
C PRO A 244 2.81 -26.08 4.68
N HIS A 245 2.66 -26.78 5.81
CA HIS A 245 2.15 -28.14 5.82
C HIS A 245 0.64 -28.22 5.49
N LYS A 246 -0.18 -27.32 6.02
CA LYS A 246 -1.64 -27.38 5.83
C LYS A 246 -2.06 -26.90 4.44
N PHE A 247 -1.44 -25.83 3.93
CA PHE A 247 -1.89 -25.15 2.71
C PHE A 247 -0.91 -25.27 1.55
N GLY A 248 0.29 -25.83 1.74
CA GLY A 248 1.31 -25.89 0.71
C GLY A 248 1.92 -24.52 0.36
N ILE A 249 1.71 -23.51 1.20
CA ILE A 249 2.18 -22.13 0.97
C ILE A 249 3.62 -22.01 1.52
N PRO A 250 4.61 -21.63 0.69
CA PRO A 250 5.98 -21.52 1.15
C PRO A 250 6.12 -20.39 2.18
N SER A 251 7.06 -20.51 3.11
CA SER A 251 7.26 -19.53 4.18
C SER A 251 7.62 -18.12 3.70
N GLU A 252 8.11 -18.00 2.46
CA GLU A 252 8.42 -16.73 1.80
C GLU A 252 7.16 -15.91 1.44
N ASP A 253 6.04 -16.58 1.21
CA ASP A 253 4.72 -15.97 0.92
C ASP A 253 3.95 -15.60 2.19
N ILE A 254 4.53 -15.88 3.37
CA ILE A 254 3.94 -15.55 4.66
C ILE A 254 4.61 -14.29 5.20
N GLN A 255 3.79 -13.31 5.57
CA GLN A 255 4.26 -12.10 6.25
C GLN A 255 3.82 -12.07 7.70
N VAL A 256 4.77 -11.85 8.60
CA VAL A 256 4.46 -11.56 10.00
C VAL A 256 4.34 -10.05 10.19
N LEU A 257 3.23 -9.61 10.78
CA LEU A 257 3.00 -8.22 11.16
C LEU A 257 2.97 -8.12 12.68
N SER A 258 3.55 -7.07 13.25
CA SER A 258 3.49 -6.83 14.70
C SER A 258 3.14 -5.36 14.97
N PRO A 259 2.21 -5.06 15.90
CA PRO A 259 1.90 -3.68 16.26
C PRO A 259 3.10 -2.91 16.84
N MET A 260 4.05 -3.61 17.47
CA MET A 260 5.19 -3.02 18.17
C MET A 260 6.53 -3.53 17.61
N HIS A 261 7.57 -2.69 17.73
CA HIS A 261 8.94 -3.07 17.37
C HIS A 261 9.67 -3.85 18.46
N ARG A 262 9.34 -3.60 19.74
CA ARG A 262 9.96 -4.19 20.94
C ARG A 262 9.00 -5.17 21.63
N GLY A 263 9.51 -5.90 22.61
CA GLY A 263 8.77 -6.95 23.33
C GLY A 263 9.01 -8.33 22.71
N SER A 264 8.63 -9.38 23.42
CA SER A 264 8.89 -10.77 23.01
C SER A 264 8.18 -11.17 21.71
N ALA A 265 7.02 -10.58 21.41
CA ALA A 265 6.33 -10.67 20.13
C ALA A 265 6.46 -9.40 19.26
N GLY A 266 7.48 -8.58 19.54
CA GLY A 266 7.82 -7.42 18.72
C GLY A 266 8.49 -7.82 17.41
N ALA A 267 8.38 -6.98 16.38
CA ALA A 267 8.94 -7.26 15.06
C ALA A 267 10.44 -7.61 15.10
N ARG A 268 11.23 -7.01 16.00
CA ARG A 268 12.67 -7.32 16.13
C ARG A 268 12.93 -8.74 16.61
N THR A 269 12.30 -9.14 17.72
CA THR A 269 12.46 -10.48 18.30
C THR A 269 11.92 -11.55 17.38
N LEU A 270 10.80 -11.27 16.70
CA LEU A 270 10.24 -12.18 15.69
C LEU A 270 11.19 -12.35 14.49
N ASN A 271 11.84 -11.28 14.02
CA ASN A 271 12.84 -11.40 12.96
C ASN A 271 14.01 -12.30 13.36
N GLU A 272 14.55 -12.14 14.57
CA GLU A 272 15.65 -12.96 15.08
C GLU A 272 15.24 -14.45 15.17
N LYS A 273 14.07 -14.75 15.74
CA LYS A 273 13.56 -16.12 15.85
C LYS A 273 13.21 -16.74 14.49
N LEU A 274 12.59 -15.98 13.59
CA LEU A 274 12.23 -16.44 12.25
C LEU A 274 13.47 -16.67 11.39
N GLN A 275 14.46 -15.78 11.43
CA GLN A 275 15.75 -16.00 10.76
C GLN A 275 16.40 -17.29 11.26
N ALA A 276 16.51 -17.49 12.57
CA ALA A 276 17.10 -18.70 13.13
C ALA A 276 16.39 -19.99 12.69
N ARG A 277 15.07 -19.92 12.43
CA ARG A 277 14.26 -21.07 12.04
C ARG A 277 14.22 -21.32 10.53
N LEU A 278 14.09 -20.26 9.74
CA LEU A 278 13.88 -20.30 8.29
C LEU A 278 15.20 -20.23 7.52
N ASN A 279 16.20 -19.56 8.07
CA ASN A 279 17.54 -19.41 7.50
C ASN A 279 18.62 -19.73 8.57
N PRO A 280 18.68 -20.99 9.06
CA PRO A 280 19.66 -21.39 10.06
C PRO A 280 21.09 -21.28 9.52
N LEU A 281 22.05 -21.08 10.42
CA LEU A 281 23.47 -21.03 10.07
C LEU A 281 23.88 -22.32 9.33
N GLN A 282 24.47 -22.17 8.15
CA GLN A 282 25.06 -23.26 7.38
C GLN A 282 26.58 -23.19 7.45
N TYR A 283 27.23 -24.35 7.46
CA TYR A 283 28.69 -24.43 7.44
C TYR A 283 29.23 -23.75 6.18
N ASN A 284 30.26 -22.90 6.34
CA ASN A 284 30.89 -22.11 5.28
C ASN A 284 29.99 -21.09 4.56
N GLN A 285 28.84 -20.69 5.12
CA GLN A 285 28.13 -19.51 4.60
C GLN A 285 28.59 -18.23 5.31
N PRO A 286 28.87 -17.15 4.56
CA PRO A 286 29.21 -15.87 5.16
C PRO A 286 28.01 -15.28 5.92
N GLU A 287 28.28 -14.72 7.10
CA GLU A 287 27.35 -13.87 7.84
C GLU A 287 28.03 -12.57 8.23
N TYR A 288 27.27 -11.48 8.25
CA TYR A 288 27.78 -10.17 8.63
C TYR A 288 26.90 -9.54 9.71
N ARG A 289 27.55 -9.01 10.76
CA ARG A 289 26.87 -8.32 11.86
C ARG A 289 27.03 -6.82 11.72
N SER A 290 25.93 -6.14 11.42
CA SER A 290 25.85 -4.67 11.43
C SER A 290 25.15 -4.20 12.70
N GLY A 291 25.93 -3.73 13.67
CA GLY A 291 25.44 -3.36 15.00
C GLY A 291 24.75 -4.54 15.70
N SER A 292 23.43 -4.43 15.86
CA SER A 292 22.63 -5.49 16.51
C SER A 292 21.92 -6.44 15.54
N ARG A 293 22.04 -6.20 14.24
CA ARG A 293 21.43 -7.01 13.18
C ARG A 293 22.46 -8.00 12.65
N LEU A 294 22.02 -9.23 12.40
CA LEU A 294 22.80 -10.26 11.73
C LEU A 294 22.19 -10.50 10.35
N PHE A 295 23.02 -10.45 9.31
CA PHE A 295 22.63 -10.70 7.94
C PHE A 295 23.32 -11.97 7.43
N ARG A 296 22.57 -12.77 6.68
CA ARG A 296 22.99 -14.00 6.03
C ARG A 296 22.53 -13.99 4.59
N VAL A 297 23.23 -14.76 3.76
CA VAL A 297 22.75 -15.09 2.42
C VAL A 297 21.36 -15.72 2.54
N ARG A 298 20.44 -15.37 1.64
CA ARG A 298 19.00 -15.73 1.63
C ARG A 298 18.12 -15.02 2.65
N ASP A 299 18.64 -14.09 3.44
CA ASP A 299 17.76 -13.32 4.31
C ASP A 299 16.84 -12.40 3.52
N ARG A 300 15.57 -12.40 3.92
CA ARG A 300 14.61 -11.39 3.51
C ARG A 300 14.93 -10.07 4.22
N VAL A 301 15.18 -9.02 3.44
CA VAL A 301 15.51 -7.69 3.91
C VAL A 301 14.51 -6.64 3.44
N LEU A 302 14.37 -5.57 4.22
CA LEU A 302 13.50 -4.43 4.01
C LEU A 302 14.35 -3.17 3.92
N GLN A 303 14.18 -2.40 2.85
CA GLN A 303 14.77 -1.07 2.69
C GLN A 303 14.06 -0.07 3.61
N LEU A 304 14.84 0.69 4.41
CA LEU A 304 14.33 1.61 5.43
C LEU A 304 14.19 3.05 4.96
N ARG A 305 14.90 3.45 3.90
CA ARG A 305 14.91 4.81 3.36
C ARG A 305 14.95 4.78 1.84
N ASN A 306 14.44 5.81 1.18
CA ASN A 306 14.56 5.89 -0.28
C ASN A 306 16.02 6.12 -0.66
N ASN A 307 16.55 5.33 -1.59
CA ASN A 307 17.86 5.52 -2.19
C ASN A 307 17.66 5.67 -3.70
N TYR A 308 17.74 6.92 -4.18
CA TYR A 308 17.43 7.27 -5.56
C TYR A 308 18.53 6.84 -6.54
N ASP A 309 19.78 6.79 -6.09
CA ASP A 309 20.91 6.35 -6.91
C ASP A 309 20.82 4.85 -7.20
N LYS A 310 20.41 4.07 -6.19
CA LYS A 310 20.17 2.62 -6.30
C LYS A 310 18.78 2.27 -6.82
N ASP A 311 17.89 3.26 -6.99
CA ASP A 311 16.49 3.09 -7.41
C ASP A 311 15.70 2.07 -6.55
N VAL A 312 15.87 2.18 -5.22
CA VAL A 312 15.16 1.37 -4.21
C VAL A 312 14.43 2.27 -3.21
N PHE A 313 13.26 1.86 -2.76
CA PHE A 313 12.35 2.68 -1.96
C PHE A 313 12.12 2.11 -0.57
N ASN A 314 11.84 3.00 0.39
CA ASN A 314 11.46 2.61 1.73
C ASN A 314 10.23 1.70 1.68
N GLY A 315 10.35 0.55 2.33
CA GLY A 315 9.35 -0.50 2.32
C GLY A 315 9.65 -1.63 1.34
N ASP A 316 10.57 -1.47 0.38
CA ASP A 316 10.90 -2.53 -0.58
C ASP A 316 11.51 -3.73 0.14
N ILE A 317 11.05 -4.93 -0.23
CA ILE A 317 11.44 -6.20 0.38
C ILE A 317 12.13 -7.00 -0.70
N SER A 318 13.28 -7.55 -0.35
CA SER A 318 14.11 -8.33 -1.25
C SER A 318 14.87 -9.39 -0.45
N THR A 319 15.76 -10.13 -1.11
CA THR A 319 16.56 -11.21 -0.54
C THR A 319 18.04 -10.94 -0.79
N ILE A 320 18.86 -11.19 0.22
CA ILE A 320 20.32 -11.17 0.08
C ILE A 320 20.76 -12.34 -0.79
N ASN A 321 21.43 -12.06 -1.90
CA ASN A 321 21.95 -13.10 -2.80
C ASN A 321 23.41 -13.46 -2.45
N HIS A 322 24.21 -12.47 -2.05
CA HIS A 322 25.63 -12.67 -1.77
C HIS A 322 26.12 -11.75 -0.66
N ILE A 323 27.10 -12.22 0.13
CA ILE A 323 27.85 -11.42 1.10
C ILE A 323 29.33 -11.66 0.82
N ASP A 324 30.04 -10.59 0.45
CA ASP A 324 31.47 -10.59 0.23
C ASP A 324 32.19 -9.96 1.42
N LEU A 325 32.96 -10.77 2.15
CA LEU A 325 33.70 -10.29 3.33
C LEU A 325 35.03 -9.63 2.95
N GLU A 326 35.57 -9.90 1.76
CA GLU A 326 36.84 -9.33 1.29
C GLU A 326 36.59 -7.92 0.75
N GLU A 327 35.59 -7.76 -0.10
CA GLU A 327 35.18 -6.46 -0.66
C GLU A 327 34.29 -5.66 0.31
N SER A 328 33.85 -6.26 1.43
CA SER A 328 32.98 -5.63 2.43
C SER A 328 31.62 -5.17 1.86
N GLU A 329 31.01 -6.05 1.06
CA GLU A 329 29.78 -5.77 0.32
C GLU A 329 28.69 -6.83 0.54
N VAL A 330 27.43 -6.40 0.43
CA VAL A 330 26.24 -7.26 0.39
C VAL A 330 25.49 -6.99 -0.90
N VAL A 331 25.19 -8.04 -1.65
CA VAL A 331 24.38 -7.96 -2.88
C VAL A 331 22.96 -8.42 -2.59
N VAL A 332 22.01 -7.51 -2.82
CA VAL A 332 20.57 -7.71 -2.59
C VAL A 332 19.84 -7.67 -3.93
N GLU A 333 18.94 -8.63 -4.17
CA GLU A 333 18.28 -8.78 -5.48
C GLU A 333 16.89 -8.13 -5.54
N PHE A 334 16.82 -6.86 -5.88
CA PHE A 334 15.54 -6.13 -6.00
C PHE A 334 14.94 -6.33 -7.38
N GLU A 335 13.83 -7.08 -7.47
CA GLU A 335 13.08 -7.29 -8.71
C GLU A 335 13.95 -7.84 -9.87
N GLY A 336 14.86 -8.76 -9.54
CA GLY A 336 15.81 -9.34 -10.51
C GLY A 336 17.03 -8.46 -10.82
N ARG A 337 17.16 -7.28 -10.19
CA ARG A 337 18.34 -6.43 -10.27
C ARG A 337 19.24 -6.64 -9.05
N PRO A 338 20.50 -7.06 -9.22
CA PRO A 338 21.46 -7.07 -8.13
C PRO A 338 21.86 -5.63 -7.77
N ILE A 339 21.64 -5.25 -6.51
CA ILE A 339 22.04 -3.96 -5.95
C ILE A 339 23.08 -4.21 -4.87
N THR A 340 24.23 -3.55 -4.99
CA THR A 340 25.34 -3.66 -4.04
C THR A 340 25.21 -2.63 -2.92
N TYR A 341 25.41 -3.10 -1.69
CA TYR A 341 25.49 -2.29 -0.48
C TYR A 341 26.85 -2.51 0.16
N GLU A 342 27.61 -1.44 0.36
CA GLU A 342 28.76 -1.47 1.24
C GLU A 342 28.30 -1.73 2.68
N PHE A 343 29.16 -2.31 3.52
CA PHE A 343 28.84 -2.54 4.94
C PHE A 343 28.46 -1.26 5.70
N SER A 344 28.99 -0.11 5.28
CA SER A 344 28.66 1.23 5.76
C SER A 344 27.18 1.60 5.53
N ASP A 345 26.58 1.13 4.44
CA ASP A 345 25.19 1.41 4.04
C ASP A 345 24.18 0.41 4.63
N LEU A 346 24.61 -0.60 5.40
CA LEU A 346 23.70 -1.63 5.90
C LEU A 346 22.73 -1.13 6.98
N ASP A 347 22.92 0.08 7.49
CA ASP A 347 21.94 0.74 8.34
C ASP A 347 20.65 1.10 7.56
N GLU A 348 20.70 1.15 6.22
CA GLU A 348 19.54 1.27 5.31
C GLU A 348 18.67 0.00 5.25
N LEU A 349 19.19 -1.16 5.68
CA LEU A 349 18.50 -2.44 5.58
C LEU A 349 18.12 -3.01 6.96
N THR A 350 17.01 -3.73 7.02
CA THR A 350 16.64 -4.54 8.17
C THR A 350 16.03 -5.87 7.75
N LEU A 351 15.91 -6.84 8.64
CA LEU A 351 15.24 -8.11 8.34
C LEU A 351 13.74 -7.89 8.11
N ALA A 352 13.16 -8.64 7.18
CA ALA A 352 11.79 -8.48 6.71
C ALA A 352 10.87 -9.68 7.01
N TYR A 353 11.31 -10.67 7.79
CA TYR A 353 10.46 -11.78 8.22
C TYR A 353 9.25 -11.28 9.03
N ALA A 354 9.46 -10.26 9.86
CA ALA A 354 8.42 -9.54 10.57
C ALA A 354 8.56 -8.02 10.39
N MET A 355 7.44 -7.31 10.26
CA MET A 355 7.42 -5.83 10.16
C MET A 355 6.27 -5.22 10.93
N SER A 356 6.26 -3.89 11.08
CA SER A 356 5.15 -3.21 11.71
C SER A 356 3.95 -3.08 10.78
N VAL A 357 2.74 -3.02 11.36
CA VAL A 357 1.49 -2.82 10.60
C VAL A 357 1.53 -1.53 9.76
N HIS A 358 2.14 -0.46 10.28
CA HIS A 358 2.35 0.78 9.54
C HIS A 358 3.23 0.58 8.30
N LYS A 359 4.31 -0.20 8.41
CA LYS A 359 5.21 -0.47 7.28
C LYS A 359 4.61 -1.39 6.21
N SER A 360 3.57 -2.15 6.56
CA SER A 360 2.83 -2.97 5.60
C SER A 360 1.71 -2.21 4.86
N GLN A 361 1.45 -0.94 5.16
CA GLN A 361 0.44 -0.17 4.42
C GLN A 361 0.75 -0.10 2.92
N GLY A 362 -0.27 -0.24 2.08
CA GLY A 362 -0.11 -0.39 0.63
C GLY A 362 0.50 -1.73 0.19
N SER A 363 0.74 -2.67 1.12
CA SER A 363 1.19 -4.04 0.84
C SER A 363 0.07 -5.05 1.15
N GLU A 364 0.11 -6.19 0.46
CA GLU A 364 -0.82 -7.30 0.50
C GLU A 364 0.05 -8.54 0.36
N TYR A 365 -0.29 -9.57 1.12
CA TYR A 365 0.44 -10.81 1.19
C TYR A 365 -0.56 -11.95 1.08
N PRO A 366 -0.19 -13.08 0.45
CA PRO A 366 -1.05 -14.25 0.41
C PRO A 366 -1.49 -14.72 1.80
N VAL A 367 -0.57 -14.68 2.78
CA VAL A 367 -0.86 -15.02 4.16
C VAL A 367 -0.22 -14.03 5.12
N VAL A 368 -0.99 -13.63 6.14
CA VAL A 368 -0.52 -12.76 7.22
C VAL A 368 -0.68 -13.47 8.56
N VAL A 369 0.35 -13.36 9.41
CA VAL A 369 0.31 -13.77 10.82
C VAL A 369 0.49 -12.52 11.69
N LEU A 370 -0.49 -12.22 12.54
CA LEU A 370 -0.53 -11.01 13.36
C LEU A 370 -0.70 -11.38 14.85
N PRO A 371 0.40 -11.44 15.65
CA PRO A 371 0.29 -11.47 17.10
C PRO A 371 -0.34 -10.18 17.65
N MET A 372 -1.49 -10.32 18.29
CA MET A 372 -2.17 -9.27 19.05
C MET A 372 -2.18 -9.66 20.52
N LEU A 373 -1.45 -8.93 21.35
CA LEU A 373 -1.27 -9.21 22.77
C LEU A 373 -1.68 -8.00 23.60
N THR A 374 -2.06 -8.22 24.86
CA THR A 374 -2.43 -7.15 25.80
C THR A 374 -1.31 -6.14 26.01
N GLN A 375 -0.04 -6.57 25.95
CA GLN A 375 1.12 -5.66 26.00
C GLN A 375 1.16 -4.62 24.86
N HIS A 376 0.39 -4.82 23.78
CA HIS A 376 0.27 -3.86 22.68
C HIS A 376 -0.79 -2.79 22.94
N TYR A 377 -1.62 -2.95 23.97
CA TYR A 377 -2.57 -1.95 24.45
C TYR A 377 -1.82 -1.00 25.39
N MET A 378 -1.21 0.05 24.84
CA MET A 378 -0.57 1.11 25.63
C MET A 378 -1.59 2.15 26.09
#